data_AF-A0A8S3SHQ0-F1
#
_entry.id   AF-A0A8S3SHQ0-F1
#
_cell.length_a   1.000
_cell.length_b   1.000
_cell.length_c   1.000
_cell.angle_alpha   90.00
_cell.angle_beta   90.00
_cell.angle_gamma   90.00
#
_symmetry.space_group_name_H-M   'P 1'
#
loop_
_entity.id
_entity.type
_entity.pdbx_description
1 polymer ?
#
loop_
_entity_poly.entity_id
_entity_poly.type
_entity_poly.pdbx_seq_one_letter_code
_entity_poly.pdbx_strand_id
1 'polypeptide(L)'
;MADQQVGEIFQALAHTLGQLMDSVGNQGHNQQALSAQVEHLSNTVGTQSVSQVIPSFGGNPKEFQEWIKAVEKYAVLTHAIGNADRVKLIAYQSSKGAVSDYIKRYLTANDQATWDECKTQLTARFSEVTDPQHAFSLLRQVKQKSNETVQVFAERLMALVEECV
;
A
#
# COMPACT_ATOMS: atom_id res chain seq x y z
N MET A 1 -45.51 -54.88 16.99
CA MET A 1 -44.03 -54.90 16.84
C MET A 1 -43.51 -54.00 15.71
N ALA A 2 -44.27 -53.71 14.65
CA ALA A 2 -43.82 -52.80 13.58
C ALA A 2 -43.77 -51.31 13.98
N ASP A 3 -44.70 -50.81 14.80
CA ASP A 3 -44.73 -49.39 15.21
C ASP A 3 -43.55 -48.93 16.08
N GLN A 4 -43.02 -49.83 16.90
CA GLN A 4 -41.91 -49.50 17.81
C GLN A 4 -40.59 -49.32 17.05
N GLN A 5 -40.41 -50.06 15.96
CA GLN A 5 -39.24 -49.98 15.10
C GLN A 5 -39.26 -48.71 14.22
N VAL A 6 -40.45 -48.25 13.82
CA VAL A 6 -40.63 -46.98 13.09
C VAL A 6 -40.33 -45.78 13.99
N GLY A 7 -40.70 -45.83 15.28
CA GLY A 7 -40.39 -44.77 16.25
C GLY A 7 -38.89 -44.59 16.52
N GLU A 8 -38.14 -45.69 16.62
CA GLU A 8 -36.69 -45.66 16.81
C GLU A 8 -35.95 -45.09 15.58
N ILE A 9 -36.42 -45.41 14.37
CA ILE A 9 -35.86 -44.87 13.12
C ILE A 9 -36.06 -43.34 13.05
N PHE A 10 -37.23 -42.83 13.45
CA PHE A 10 -37.49 -41.39 13.48
C PHE A 10 -36.63 -40.64 14.50
N GLN A 11 -36.39 -41.22 15.68
CA GLN A 11 -35.48 -40.62 16.67
C GLN A 11 -34.02 -40.62 16.20
N ALA A 12 -33.57 -41.71 15.58
CA ALA A 12 -32.21 -41.79 15.03
C ALA A 12 -31.98 -40.78 13.91
N LEU A 13 -32.98 -40.58 13.03
CA LEU A 13 -32.92 -39.57 11.97
C LEU A 13 -32.88 -38.14 12.53
N ALA A 14 -33.72 -37.82 13.52
CA ALA A 14 -33.74 -36.50 14.14
C ALA A 14 -32.41 -36.15 14.84
N HIS A 15 -31.82 -37.12 15.54
CA HIS A 15 -30.52 -36.95 16.18
C HIS A 15 -29.39 -36.76 15.16
N THR A 16 -29.39 -37.54 14.07
CA THR A 16 -28.38 -37.44 13.01
C THR A 16 -28.49 -36.09 12.26
N LEU A 17 -29.71 -35.59 12.04
CA LEU A 17 -29.95 -34.26 11.49
C LEU A 17 -29.46 -33.14 12.41
N GLY A 18 -29.68 -33.25 13.72
CA GLY A 18 -29.14 -32.32 14.72
C GLY A 18 -27.61 -32.24 14.67
N GLN A 19 -26.95 -33.41 14.66
CA GLN A 19 -25.49 -33.48 14.58
C GLN A 19 -24.92 -32.90 13.27
N LEU A 20 -25.62 -33.09 12.15
CA LEU A 20 -25.23 -32.50 10.87
C LEU A 20 -25.39 -30.97 10.87
N MET A 21 -26.47 -30.44 11.45
CA MET A 21 -26.68 -29.00 11.56
C MET A 21 -25.66 -28.32 12.47
N ASP A 22 -25.30 -28.94 13.60
CA ASP A 22 -24.27 -28.42 14.50
C ASP A 22 -22.88 -28.46 13.85
N SER A 23 -22.57 -29.51 13.09
CA SER A 23 -21.32 -29.63 12.33
C SER A 23 -21.21 -28.55 11.23
N VAL A 24 -22.28 -28.29 10.48
CA VAL A 24 -22.34 -27.24 9.46
C VAL A 24 -22.20 -25.85 10.09
N GLY A 25 -22.86 -25.61 11.23
CA GLY A 25 -22.72 -24.36 11.99
C GLY A 25 -21.29 -24.13 12.49
N ASN A 26 -20.60 -25.16 12.95
CA ASN A 26 -19.22 -25.07 13.43
C ASN A 26 -18.20 -24.85 12.29
N GLN A 27 -18.47 -25.42 11.10
CA GLN A 27 -17.65 -25.16 9.90
C GLN A 27 -17.79 -23.71 9.40
N GLY A 28 -18.99 -23.12 9.46
CA GLY A 28 -19.21 -21.72 9.07
C GLY A 28 -18.44 -20.73 9.96
N HIS A 29 -18.46 -20.94 11.28
CA HIS A 29 -17.70 -20.10 12.23
C HIS A 29 -16.19 -20.24 12.03
N ASN A 30 -15.69 -21.45 11.77
CA ASN A 30 -14.27 -21.67 11.50
C ASN A 30 -13.83 -21.00 10.19
N GLN A 31 -14.65 -21.00 9.14
CA GLN A 31 -14.33 -20.30 7.89
C GLN A 31 -14.26 -18.78 8.09
N GLN A 32 -15.18 -18.19 8.85
CA GLN A 32 -15.15 -16.76 9.17
C GLN A 32 -13.93 -16.37 10.02
N ALA A 33 -13.62 -17.18 11.04
CA ALA A 33 -12.44 -16.97 11.89
C ALA A 33 -11.12 -17.09 11.11
N LEU A 34 -11.01 -18.08 10.21
CA LEU A 34 -9.87 -18.24 9.31
C LEU A 34 -9.73 -17.03 8.37
N SER A 35 -10.83 -16.53 7.80
CA SER A 35 -10.79 -15.35 6.92
C SER A 35 -10.29 -14.11 7.66
N ALA A 36 -10.79 -13.87 8.88
CA ALA A 36 -10.35 -12.74 9.69
C ALA A 36 -8.87 -12.86 10.11
N GLN A 37 -8.40 -14.08 10.41
CA GLN A 37 -6.98 -14.33 10.71
C GLN A 37 -6.08 -14.12 9.49
N VAL A 38 -6.50 -14.57 8.30
CA VAL A 38 -5.77 -14.35 7.05
C VAL A 38 -5.70 -12.86 6.71
N GLU A 39 -6.80 -12.12 6.90
CA GLU A 39 -6.82 -10.67 6.71
C GLU A 39 -5.87 -9.95 7.69
N HIS A 40 -5.90 -10.33 8.97
CA HIS A 40 -4.99 -9.79 9.98
C HIS A 40 -3.51 -10.11 9.66
N LEU A 41 -3.21 -11.34 9.26
CA LEU A 41 -1.86 -11.76 8.86
C LEU A 41 -1.41 -11.02 7.59
N SER A 42 -2.29 -10.86 6.60
CA SER A 42 -2.00 -10.11 5.38
C SER A 42 -1.67 -8.65 5.68
N ASN A 43 -2.45 -8.00 6.55
CA ASN A 43 -2.21 -6.63 7.00
C ASN A 43 -0.90 -6.51 7.80
N THR A 44 -0.62 -7.45 8.71
CA THR A 44 0.59 -7.46 9.54
C THR A 44 1.85 -7.68 8.68
N VAL A 45 1.84 -8.67 7.78
CA VAL A 45 2.96 -8.93 6.86
C VAL A 45 3.17 -7.75 5.92
N GLY A 46 2.10 -7.11 5.44
CA GLY A 46 2.19 -5.89 4.63
C GLY A 46 2.89 -4.75 5.37
N THR A 47 2.44 -4.42 6.58
CA THR A 47 3.03 -3.33 7.39
C THR A 47 4.49 -3.57 7.77
N GLN A 48 4.83 -4.82 8.10
CA GLN A 48 6.19 -5.21 8.49
C GLN A 48 7.15 -5.22 7.30
N SER A 49 6.65 -5.55 6.11
CA SER A 49 7.43 -5.51 4.86
C SER A 49 7.76 -4.09 4.42
N VAL A 50 6.81 -3.15 4.54
CA VAL A 50 7.02 -1.75 4.15
C VAL A 50 8.13 -1.10 4.98
N SER A 51 8.09 -1.28 6.30
CA SER A 51 9.04 -0.64 7.24
C SER A 51 10.48 -1.17 7.13
N GLN A 52 10.67 -2.34 6.52
CA GLN A 52 11.99 -2.93 6.27
C GLN A 52 12.60 -2.48 4.93
N VAL A 53 11.76 -2.09 3.96
CA VAL A 53 12.20 -1.81 2.59
C VAL A 53 12.25 -0.31 2.29
N ILE A 54 11.35 0.47 2.87
CA ILE A 54 11.27 1.92 2.66
C ILE A 54 11.89 2.63 3.87
N PRO A 55 12.92 3.48 3.68
CA PRO A 55 13.43 4.35 4.72
C PRO A 55 12.32 5.22 5.28
N SER A 56 12.30 5.37 6.61
CA SER A 56 11.26 6.16 7.22
C SER A 56 11.50 7.65 7.04
N PHE A 57 10.44 8.38 6.67
CA PHE A 57 10.53 9.79 6.35
C PHE A 57 9.94 10.68 7.46
N GLY A 58 10.77 11.57 8.00
CA GLY A 58 10.42 12.49 9.08
C GLY A 58 10.15 13.93 8.66
N GLY A 59 10.18 14.24 7.35
CA GLY A 59 9.95 15.59 6.84
C GLY A 59 11.21 16.40 6.51
N ASN A 60 12.40 15.78 6.42
CA ASN A 60 13.60 16.45 5.94
C ASN A 60 13.49 16.70 4.41
N PRO A 61 13.44 17.95 3.93
CA PRO A 61 13.19 18.22 2.52
C PRO A 61 14.18 17.56 1.53
N LYS A 62 15.42 17.35 1.96
CA LYS A 62 16.47 16.71 1.16
C LYS A 62 16.25 15.22 0.92
N GLU A 63 15.54 14.57 1.84
CA GLU A 63 15.23 13.13 1.78
C GLU A 63 13.90 12.86 1.07
N PHE A 64 13.11 13.91 0.80
CA PHE A 64 11.75 13.79 0.29
C PHE A 64 11.70 13.04 -1.04
N GLN A 65 12.53 13.44 -2.01
CA GLN A 65 12.55 12.84 -3.34
C GLN A 65 12.98 11.38 -3.30
N GLU A 66 13.99 11.05 -2.50
CA GLU A 66 14.44 9.66 -2.32
C GLU A 66 13.35 8.80 -1.67
N TRP A 67 12.65 9.35 -0.68
CA TRP A 67 11.53 8.66 -0.03
C TRP A 67 10.36 8.40 -0.99
N ILE A 68 9.95 9.39 -1.79
CA ILE A 68 8.89 9.23 -2.79
C ILE A 68 9.27 8.13 -3.80
N LYS A 69 10.52 8.14 -4.32
CA LYS A 69 11.03 7.10 -5.22
C LYS A 69 10.98 5.71 -4.55
N ALA A 70 11.30 5.61 -3.27
CA ALA A 70 11.23 4.35 -2.53
C ALA A 70 9.78 3.85 -2.34
N VAL A 71 8.83 4.75 -2.08
CA VAL A 71 7.39 4.44 -2.03
C VAL A 71 6.88 3.91 -3.37
N GLU A 72 7.19 4.61 -4.46
CA GLU A 72 6.73 4.24 -5.80
C GLU A 72 7.37 2.93 -6.26
N LYS A 73 8.67 2.74 -6.01
CA LYS A 73 9.37 1.47 -6.28
C LYS A 73 8.73 0.31 -5.52
N TYR A 74 8.43 0.48 -4.24
CA TYR A 74 7.76 -0.55 -3.45
C TYR A 74 6.34 -0.84 -3.99
N ALA A 75 5.63 0.19 -4.43
CA ALA A 75 4.32 0.03 -5.07
C ALA A 75 4.40 -0.76 -6.39
N VAL A 76 5.45 -0.58 -7.20
CA VAL A 76 5.71 -1.45 -8.37
C VAL A 76 5.86 -2.91 -7.93
N LEU A 77 6.75 -3.16 -6.95
CA LEU A 77 7.10 -4.52 -6.52
C LEU A 77 5.89 -5.27 -5.93
N THR A 78 5.03 -4.56 -5.22
CA THR A 78 3.83 -5.11 -4.58
C THR A 78 2.60 -5.09 -5.47
N HIS A 79 2.74 -4.70 -6.76
CA HIS A 79 1.64 -4.55 -7.71
C HIS A 79 0.54 -3.61 -7.20
N ALA A 80 0.91 -2.64 -6.38
CA ALA A 80 0.03 -1.63 -5.80
C ALA A 80 -0.16 -0.40 -6.70
N ILE A 81 0.65 -0.22 -7.75
CA ILE A 81 0.57 0.92 -8.67
C ILE A 81 -0.80 1.12 -9.31
N GLY A 82 -1.55 0.03 -9.56
CA GLY A 82 -2.91 0.11 -10.10
C GLY A 82 -4.00 0.39 -9.05
N ASN A 83 -3.62 0.48 -7.77
CA ASN A 83 -4.53 0.71 -6.66
C ASN A 83 -4.10 1.96 -5.90
N ALA A 84 -4.71 3.09 -6.26
CA ALA A 84 -4.39 4.40 -5.69
C ALA A 84 -4.47 4.41 -4.15
N ASP A 85 -5.36 3.61 -3.55
CA ASP A 85 -5.51 3.51 -2.10
C ASP A 85 -4.30 2.85 -1.43
N ARG A 86 -3.72 1.83 -2.07
CA ARG A 86 -2.57 1.12 -1.50
C ARG A 86 -1.32 1.99 -1.44
N VAL A 87 -1.04 2.80 -2.47
CA VAL A 87 0.15 3.67 -2.47
C VAL A 87 0.08 4.73 -1.38
N LYS A 88 -1.09 5.33 -1.18
CA LYS A 88 -1.36 6.29 -0.08
C LYS A 88 -1.10 5.66 1.30
N LEU A 89 -1.48 4.40 1.49
CA LEU A 89 -1.24 3.66 2.74
C LEU A 89 0.24 3.31 2.94
N ILE A 90 0.99 2.96 1.89
CA ILE A 90 2.43 2.73 1.95
C ILE A 90 3.17 4.01 2.36
N ALA A 91 2.79 5.16 1.78
CA ALA A 91 3.33 6.46 2.16
C ALA A 91 3.01 6.78 3.63
N TYR A 92 1.76 6.55 4.07
CA TYR A 92 1.36 6.74 5.46
C TYR A 92 2.20 5.87 6.42
N GLN A 93 2.38 4.59 6.11
CA GLN A 93 3.14 3.64 6.95
C GLN A 93 4.64 3.97 7.05
N SER A 94 5.25 4.45 5.96
CA SER A 94 6.67 4.80 5.96
C SER A 94 6.97 6.20 6.50
N SER A 95 5.96 7.06 6.60
CA SER A 95 6.07 8.40 7.19
C SER A 95 6.05 8.42 8.72
N LYS A 96 6.63 9.45 9.33
CA LYS A 96 6.62 9.69 10.79
C LYS A 96 6.31 11.14 11.14
N GLY A 97 5.88 11.36 12.40
CA GLY A 97 5.66 12.69 12.96
C GLY A 97 4.69 13.53 12.13
N ALA A 98 5.06 14.80 11.89
CA ALA A 98 4.21 15.78 11.21
C ALA A 98 3.77 15.36 9.80
N VAL A 99 4.59 14.56 9.09
CA VAL A 99 4.23 14.04 7.76
C VAL A 99 3.12 13.01 7.86
N SER A 100 3.23 12.08 8.80
CA SER A 100 2.20 11.06 9.04
C SER A 100 0.88 11.69 9.48
N ASP A 101 0.94 12.66 10.39
CA ASP A 101 -0.24 13.43 10.83
C ASP A 101 -0.88 14.22 9.69
N TYR A 102 -0.07 14.75 8.77
CA TYR A 102 -0.56 15.42 7.58
C TYR A 102 -1.26 14.44 6.64
N ILE A 103 -0.63 13.33 6.29
CA ILE A 103 -1.20 12.31 5.41
C ILE A 103 -2.52 11.81 5.98
N LYS A 104 -2.58 11.46 7.27
CA LYS A 104 -3.81 11.03 7.94
C LYS A 104 -4.93 12.05 7.77
N ARG A 105 -4.67 13.33 8.07
CA ARG A 105 -5.67 14.40 7.93
C ARG A 105 -6.12 14.60 6.48
N TYR A 106 -5.17 14.58 5.55
CA TYR A 106 -5.45 14.75 4.12
C TYR A 106 -6.34 13.63 3.58
N LEU A 107 -6.01 12.37 3.89
CA LEU A 107 -6.81 11.21 3.47
C LEU A 107 -8.17 11.15 4.14
N THR A 108 -8.28 11.64 5.39
CA THR A 108 -9.59 11.72 6.08
C THR A 108 -10.49 12.79 5.45
N ALA A 109 -9.91 13.90 4.99
CA ALA A 109 -10.65 14.99 4.36
C ALA A 109 -10.95 14.74 2.87
N ASN A 110 -10.15 13.89 2.21
CA ASN A 110 -10.22 13.62 0.77
C ASN A 110 -10.10 12.10 0.55
N ASP A 111 -11.21 11.39 0.78
CA ASP A 111 -11.29 9.93 0.68
C ASP A 111 -10.98 9.41 -0.73
N GLN A 112 -11.45 10.13 -1.75
CA GLN A 112 -11.24 9.79 -3.17
C GLN A 112 -9.94 10.35 -3.77
N ALA A 113 -9.08 10.99 -2.96
CA ALA A 113 -7.85 11.58 -3.49
C ALA A 113 -6.96 10.52 -4.14
N THR A 114 -6.42 10.81 -5.31
CA THR A 114 -5.47 9.93 -6.00
C THR A 114 -4.09 9.99 -5.33
N TRP A 115 -3.21 9.02 -5.66
CA TRP A 115 -1.82 9.11 -5.24
C TRP A 115 -1.14 10.37 -5.78
N ASP A 116 -1.40 10.75 -7.03
CA ASP A 116 -0.80 11.94 -7.67
C ASP A 116 -1.21 13.24 -6.96
N GLU A 117 -2.47 13.35 -6.56
CA GLU A 117 -2.95 14.49 -5.77
C GLU A 117 -2.29 14.53 -4.38
N CYS A 118 -2.19 13.37 -3.72
CA CYS A 118 -1.49 13.26 -2.43
C CYS A 118 -0.01 13.65 -2.57
N LYS A 119 0.68 13.13 -3.58
CA LYS A 119 2.08 13.45 -3.91
C LYS A 119 2.25 14.94 -4.16
N THR A 120 1.38 15.57 -4.96
CA THR A 120 1.41 17.02 -5.21
C THR A 120 1.32 17.83 -3.91
N GLN A 121 0.41 17.45 -3.01
CA GLN A 121 0.23 18.13 -1.73
C GLN A 121 1.39 17.90 -0.75
N LEU A 122 2.02 16.73 -0.82
CA LEU A 122 3.23 16.40 -0.06
C LEU A 122 4.44 17.18 -0.59
N THR A 123 4.64 17.22 -1.91
CA THR A 123 5.70 18.00 -2.56
C THR A 123 5.62 19.46 -2.15
N ALA A 124 4.44 20.08 -2.26
CA ALA A 124 4.23 21.48 -1.91
C ALA A 124 4.56 21.85 -0.45
N ARG A 125 4.66 20.87 0.46
CA ARG A 125 4.89 21.10 1.91
C ARG A 125 6.21 20.58 2.42
N PHE A 126 6.69 19.48 1.87
CA PHE A 126 7.80 18.72 2.41
C PHE A 126 8.95 18.52 1.41
N SER A 127 8.80 18.92 0.14
CA SER A 127 9.94 18.92 -0.78
C SER A 127 10.82 20.15 -0.56
N GLU A 128 12.07 20.06 -0.99
CA GLU A 128 12.91 21.24 -1.18
C GLU A 128 12.30 22.09 -2.30
N VAL A 129 12.16 23.40 -2.05
CA VAL A 129 11.68 24.33 -3.07
C VAL A 129 12.85 24.65 -3.98
N THR A 130 12.91 23.97 -5.12
CA THR A 130 13.86 24.30 -6.18
C THR A 130 13.26 25.42 -7.03
N ASP A 131 13.97 26.55 -7.12
CA ASP A 131 13.58 27.64 -8.01
C ASP A 131 13.57 27.14 -9.47
N PRO A 132 12.47 27.30 -10.23
CA PRO A 132 12.39 26.88 -11.63
C PRO A 132 13.52 27.44 -12.50
N GLN A 133 14.00 28.66 -12.22
CA GLN A 133 15.12 29.22 -12.97
C GLN A 133 16.44 28.51 -12.64
N HIS A 134 16.63 28.15 -11.37
CA HIS A 134 17.78 27.36 -10.94
C HIS A 134 17.77 25.96 -11.56
N ALA A 135 16.63 25.27 -11.53
CA ALA A 135 16.40 23.98 -12.20
C ALA A 135 16.73 24.05 -13.69
N PHE A 136 16.20 25.05 -14.40
CA PHE A 136 16.46 25.23 -15.83
C PHE A 136 17.94 25.51 -16.13
N SER A 137 18.60 26.30 -15.28
CA SER A 137 20.04 26.54 -15.39
C SER A 137 20.85 25.26 -15.20
N LEU A 138 20.49 24.41 -14.24
CA LEU A 138 21.14 23.11 -14.03
C LEU A 138 20.96 22.20 -15.25
N LEU A 139 19.72 22.05 -15.75
CA LEU A 139 19.40 21.22 -16.92
C LEU A 139 20.19 21.64 -18.16
N ARG A 140 20.35 22.96 -18.39
CA ARG A 140 21.09 23.49 -19.55
C ARG A 140 22.58 23.18 -19.51
N GLN A 141 23.15 22.97 -18.32
CA GLN A 141 24.56 22.65 -18.15
C GLN A 141 24.85 21.16 -18.35
N VAL A 142 23.82 20.31 -18.35
CA VAL A 142 23.97 18.87 -18.48
C VAL A 142 24.29 18.49 -19.93
N LYS A 143 25.44 17.85 -20.12
CA LYS A 143 25.92 17.37 -21.44
C LYS A 143 26.04 15.86 -21.45
N GLN A 144 25.99 15.29 -22.67
CA GLN A 144 26.28 13.88 -22.87
C GLN A 144 27.76 13.61 -22.57
N LYS A 145 28.05 12.60 -21.74
CA LYS A 145 29.41 12.13 -21.47
C LYS A 145 29.96 11.32 -22.64
N SER A 146 31.28 11.31 -22.84
CA SER A 146 31.92 10.57 -23.93
C SER A 146 31.78 9.05 -23.85
N ASN A 147 31.46 8.53 -22.66
CA ASN A 147 31.30 7.11 -22.37
C ASN A 147 29.84 6.68 -22.13
N GLU A 148 28.86 7.54 -22.42
CA GLU A 148 27.44 7.20 -22.26
C GLU A 148 26.71 7.13 -23.61
N THR A 149 25.82 6.17 -23.76
CA THR A 149 24.96 6.06 -24.95
C THR A 149 23.87 7.13 -24.92
N VAL A 150 23.25 7.41 -26.07
CA VAL A 150 22.16 8.39 -26.17
C VAL A 150 20.98 8.00 -25.29
N GLN A 151 20.68 6.71 -25.18
CA GLN A 151 19.61 6.19 -24.34
C GLN A 151 19.91 6.42 -22.85
N VAL A 152 21.14 6.11 -22.41
CA VAL A 152 21.56 6.33 -21.01
C VAL A 152 21.57 7.82 -20.69
N PHE A 153 21.98 8.66 -21.64
CA PHE A 153 21.89 10.12 -21.51
C PHE A 153 20.45 10.59 -21.34
N ALA A 154 19.53 10.10 -22.18
CA ALA A 154 18.11 10.46 -22.12
C ALA A 154 17.49 10.08 -20.78
N GLU A 155 17.71 8.86 -20.28
CA GLU A 155 17.22 8.42 -18.97
C GLU A 155 17.78 9.28 -17.83
N ARG A 156 19.08 9.60 -17.88
CA ARG A 156 19.72 10.48 -16.88
C ARG A 156 19.15 11.90 -16.92
N LEU A 157 18.81 12.41 -18.10
CA LEU A 157 18.20 13.72 -18.25
C LEU A 157 16.76 13.72 -17.71
N MET A 158 15.97 12.69 -18.02
CA MET A 158 14.62 12.51 -17.49
C MET A 158 14.61 12.44 -15.96
N ALA A 159 15.49 11.64 -15.37
CA ALA A 159 15.62 11.54 -13.91
C ALA A 159 15.97 12.88 -13.26
N LEU A 160 16.79 13.72 -13.91
CA LEU A 160 17.13 15.05 -13.41
C LEU A 160 15.96 16.04 -13.52
N VAL A 161 15.16 15.94 -14.60
CA VAL A 161 13.93 16.74 -14.74
C VAL A 161 12.94 16.40 -13.63
N GLU A 162 12.75 15.12 -13.33
CA GLU A 162 11.87 14.65 -12.25
C GLU A 162 12.32 15.12 -10.85
N GLU A 163 13.61 15.39 -10.64
CA GLU A 163 14.11 15.94 -9.38
C GLU A 163 13.93 17.46 -9.27
N CYS A 164 13.79 18.14 -10.41
CA CYS A 164 13.71 19.59 -10.50
C CYS A 164 12.28 20.14 -10.53
N VAL A 165 11.27 19.30 -10.74
CA VAL A 165 9.85 19.63 -10.91
C VAL A 165 9.04 19.04 -9.75
#